data_AF-A0A401SLV3-F1
#
_entry.id   AF-A0A401SLV3-F1
#
_cell.length_a   1.000
_cell.length_b   1.000
_cell.length_c   1.000
_cell.angle_alpha   90.00
_cell.angle_beta   90.00
_cell.angle_gamma   90.00
#
_symmetry.space_group_name_H-M   'P 1'
#
loop_
_entity.id
_entity.type
_entity.pdbx_description
1 polymer ?
#
loop_
_entity_poly.entity_id
_entity_poly.type
_entity_poly.pdbx_seq_one_letter_code
_entity_poly.pdbx_strand_id
1 'polypeptide(L)'
;MDPSVGGCFWLAVLTVAALSRAQELNPSGRNVCRAKGSPEVVCCPGWKQQETDCPIAVCQGNFTCKVNEICVRPNECRCRHGYFGANCETKCPERFWGPDCKEMCLCHPNGRCADATGKCTCNPNRWGPTCNKLCLCHYGKCDQETGKCKCEPRRWGPTCSNLCYCSANSKCDPKTGKCICQPGWWGRSCHNQCSCNNSPCDQLMGRCLCKEKFWGPRCEPCLCVHGKCNPTDGSCSCYPGYRGRYCRETCPAGYFGIGCKRRCGQCKNLQPCMIADGRCLACEPGWNGTRCDKICAAGFYGEGCGEQCPQCKDGHACNHINGKCLHCNPGWIGTRCDVKCQNGTYGENCNSVCTNCINGLCHFATGECICNKGFHGPLISSEIQDAGPEEVVADHFLSSASVTRHSCQLSDDM
;
A
#
# COMPACT_ATOMS: atom_id res chain seq x y z
N MET A 1 -74.11 -1.86 -38.07
CA MET A 1 -75.27 -2.72 -37.78
C MET A 1 -76.28 -1.86 -37.03
N ASP A 2 -77.17 -1.21 -37.78
CA ASP A 2 -78.53 -0.82 -37.33
C ASP A 2 -79.38 -2.10 -37.14
N PRO A 3 -80.59 -2.11 -36.50
CA PRO A 3 -81.59 -1.02 -36.55
C PRO A 3 -82.56 -0.83 -35.34
N SER A 4 -83.09 0.41 -35.23
CA SER A 4 -84.52 0.83 -35.15
C SER A 4 -85.57 0.34 -34.11
N VAL A 5 -86.43 1.32 -33.75
CA VAL A 5 -87.85 1.31 -33.25
C VAL A 5 -88.02 1.02 -31.74
N GLY A 6 -88.78 1.77 -30.92
CA GLY A 6 -89.74 2.87 -31.07
C GLY A 6 -90.70 2.88 -29.87
N GLY A 7 -91.24 4.04 -29.49
CA GLY A 7 -92.47 4.19 -28.69
C GLY A 7 -92.35 3.98 -27.17
N CYS A 8 -92.51 5.01 -26.34
CA CYS A 8 -93.77 5.65 -25.91
C CYS A 8 -94.47 4.96 -24.72
N PHE A 9 -94.64 5.76 -23.65
CA PHE A 9 -95.81 5.86 -22.76
C PHE A 9 -95.77 5.20 -21.35
N TRP A 10 -95.61 6.09 -20.35
CA TRP A 10 -96.16 6.16 -18.98
C TRP A 10 -95.95 5.02 -17.96
N LEU A 11 -95.33 5.34 -16.81
CA LEU A 11 -96.02 5.60 -15.52
C LEU A 11 -95.02 5.68 -14.34
N ALA A 12 -95.14 6.77 -13.58
CA ALA A 12 -94.81 7.00 -12.17
C ALA A 12 -93.37 6.75 -11.66
N VAL A 13 -92.72 7.88 -11.36
CA VAL A 13 -91.49 8.12 -10.61
C VAL A 13 -91.53 7.50 -9.20
N LEU A 14 -90.49 6.73 -8.84
CA LEU A 14 -90.03 6.55 -7.45
C LEU A 14 -88.55 6.95 -7.36
N THR A 15 -88.32 8.26 -7.39
CA THR A 15 -87.03 8.84 -6.98
C THR A 15 -86.94 8.78 -5.47
N VAL A 16 -86.05 7.93 -4.94
CA VAL A 16 -85.56 8.04 -3.57
C VAL A 16 -84.72 9.33 -3.51
N ALA A 17 -85.38 10.45 -3.23
CA ALA A 17 -84.71 11.66 -2.81
C ALA A 17 -84.26 11.41 -1.36
N ALA A 18 -82.95 11.20 -1.16
CA ALA A 18 -82.34 11.33 0.15
C ALA A 18 -82.48 12.80 0.57
N LEU A 19 -83.60 13.10 1.24
CA LEU A 19 -83.81 14.33 1.98
C LEU A 19 -82.70 14.41 3.03
N SER A 20 -81.66 15.18 2.76
CA SER A 20 -80.81 15.75 3.78
C SER A 20 -81.72 16.54 4.72
N ARG A 21 -82.08 15.93 5.85
CA ARG A 21 -82.82 16.58 6.92
C ARG A 21 -82.08 17.88 7.23
N ALA A 22 -82.72 19.03 7.07
CA ALA A 22 -82.17 20.26 7.64
C ALA A 22 -82.00 19.98 9.14
N GLN A 23 -80.75 19.96 9.61
CA GLN A 23 -80.46 19.61 11.00
C GLN A 23 -81.01 20.73 11.88
N GLU A 24 -82.01 20.42 12.71
CA GLU A 24 -82.71 21.40 13.53
C GLU A 24 -81.83 21.81 14.72
N LEU A 25 -81.67 23.12 14.95
CA LEU A 25 -80.83 23.66 16.03
C LEU A 25 -81.50 23.45 17.38
N ASN A 26 -80.73 23.00 18.39
CA ASN A 26 -81.22 22.88 19.76
C ASN A 26 -81.32 24.28 20.40
N PRO A 27 -82.50 24.72 20.90
CA PRO A 27 -82.67 26.03 21.54
C PRO A 27 -81.81 26.25 22.79
N SER A 28 -81.35 25.17 23.44
CA SER A 28 -80.40 25.21 24.57
C SER A 28 -78.97 24.84 24.15
N GLY A 29 -78.74 24.66 22.84
CA GLY A 29 -77.44 24.35 22.26
C GLY A 29 -76.46 25.51 22.36
N ARG A 30 -75.17 25.21 22.25
CA ARG A 30 -74.11 26.22 22.39
C ARG A 30 -74.17 27.26 21.26
N ASN A 31 -74.15 28.54 21.64
CA ASN A 31 -74.18 29.70 20.72
C ASN A 31 -75.39 29.71 19.76
N VAL A 32 -76.54 29.21 20.22
CA VAL A 32 -77.82 29.31 19.52
C VAL A 32 -78.60 30.51 20.06
N CYS A 33 -79.06 31.38 19.17
CA CYS A 33 -79.76 32.63 19.45
C CYS A 33 -81.14 32.64 18.77
N ARG A 34 -82.09 33.42 19.29
CA ARG A 34 -83.36 33.66 18.57
C ARG A 34 -83.16 34.70 17.47
N ALA A 35 -83.74 34.46 16.31
CA ALA A 35 -83.74 35.41 15.20
C ALA A 35 -84.49 36.69 15.59
N LYS A 36 -83.95 37.86 15.24
CA LYS A 36 -84.61 39.15 15.54
C LYS A 36 -85.96 39.22 14.82
N GLY A 37 -87.05 39.22 15.58
CA GLY A 37 -88.41 39.32 15.04
C GLY A 37 -89.06 37.98 14.64
N SER A 38 -88.47 36.83 14.99
CA SER A 38 -89.03 35.49 14.73
C SER A 38 -88.80 34.57 15.94
N PRO A 39 -89.70 33.59 16.23
CA PRO A 39 -89.46 32.55 17.24
C PRO A 39 -88.40 31.51 16.81
N GLU A 40 -87.92 31.59 15.57
CA GLU A 40 -86.93 30.68 14.99
C GLU A 40 -85.54 30.84 15.64
N VAL A 41 -84.87 29.70 15.83
CA VAL A 41 -83.52 29.64 16.40
C VAL A 41 -82.47 29.59 15.29
N VAL A 42 -81.44 30.42 15.42
CA VAL A 42 -80.34 30.55 14.47
C VAL A 42 -79.02 30.55 15.23
N CYS A 43 -77.90 30.27 14.56
CA CYS A 43 -76.60 30.51 15.18
C CYS A 43 -76.44 31.98 15.54
N CYS A 44 -75.90 32.25 16.74
CA CYS A 44 -75.54 33.60 17.14
C CYS A 44 -74.58 34.22 16.11
N PRO A 45 -74.60 35.56 15.92
CA PRO A 45 -73.75 36.23 14.94
C PRO A 45 -72.28 35.80 15.04
N GLY A 46 -71.69 35.40 13.90
CA GLY A 46 -70.30 34.96 13.82
C GLY A 46 -70.04 33.51 14.27
N TRP A 47 -71.08 32.70 14.46
CA TRP A 47 -70.97 31.25 14.66
C TRP A 47 -71.62 30.48 13.52
N LYS A 48 -71.07 29.31 13.19
CA LYS A 48 -71.56 28.41 12.16
C LYS A 48 -72.06 27.11 12.79
N GLN A 49 -73.17 26.62 12.26
CA GLN A 49 -73.78 25.37 12.69
C GLN A 49 -72.85 24.19 12.40
N GLN A 50 -72.72 23.31 13.38
CA GLN A 50 -72.19 21.97 13.22
C GLN A 50 -73.08 21.05 14.05
N GLU A 51 -73.76 20.12 13.38
CA GLU A 51 -74.75 19.23 13.97
C GLU A 51 -75.96 20.01 14.56
N THR A 52 -76.26 19.86 15.85
CA THR A 52 -77.41 20.50 16.52
C THR A 52 -77.08 21.84 17.19
N ASP A 53 -75.80 22.21 17.21
CA ASP A 53 -75.25 23.37 17.92
C ASP A 53 -74.46 24.28 16.97
N CYS A 54 -73.97 25.42 17.47
CA CYS A 54 -73.13 26.36 16.73
C CYS A 54 -71.71 26.48 17.34
N PRO A 55 -70.90 25.40 17.35
CA PRO A 55 -69.59 25.40 18.01
C PRO A 55 -68.47 26.03 17.18
N ILE A 56 -68.65 26.19 15.86
CA ILE A 56 -67.60 26.70 14.97
C ILE A 56 -67.66 28.24 14.95
N ALA A 57 -66.62 28.88 15.45
CA ALA A 57 -66.45 30.31 15.31
C ALA A 57 -66.15 30.67 13.83
N VAL A 58 -66.74 31.75 13.36
CA VAL A 58 -66.58 32.25 12.00
C VAL A 58 -65.82 33.56 12.03
N CYS A 59 -64.64 33.55 11.42
CA CYS A 59 -63.79 34.71 11.24
C CYS A 59 -63.87 35.13 9.77
N GLN A 60 -64.54 36.25 9.47
CA GLN A 60 -64.83 36.73 8.12
C GLN A 60 -64.52 38.23 7.99
N GLY A 61 -64.28 38.70 6.77
CA GLY A 61 -63.95 40.11 6.51
C GLY A 61 -62.54 40.47 7.00
N ASN A 62 -62.40 41.60 7.71
CA ASN A 62 -61.10 42.13 8.16
C ASN A 62 -60.44 41.31 9.29
N PHE A 63 -61.15 40.34 9.86
CA PHE A 63 -60.67 39.45 10.93
C PHE A 63 -60.47 38.01 10.44
N THR A 64 -60.25 37.81 9.14
CA THR A 64 -60.02 36.47 8.58
C THR A 64 -58.65 35.95 9.01
N CYS A 65 -58.61 34.81 9.72
CA CYS A 65 -57.37 34.20 10.15
C CYS A 65 -56.54 33.69 8.95
N LYS A 66 -55.23 33.86 9.00
CA LYS A 66 -54.28 33.44 7.95
C LYS A 66 -54.01 31.93 8.03
N VAL A 67 -53.27 31.41 7.05
CA VAL A 67 -52.90 29.99 6.98
C VAL A 67 -52.12 29.58 8.24
N ASN A 68 -52.53 28.48 8.89
CA ASN A 68 -52.04 27.97 10.17
C ASN A 68 -52.46 28.76 11.44
N GLU A 69 -53.50 29.59 11.34
CA GLU A 69 -54.17 30.23 12.48
C GLU A 69 -55.54 29.58 12.71
N ILE A 70 -56.06 29.68 13.94
CA ILE A 70 -57.33 29.04 14.31
C ILE A 70 -58.31 30.10 14.79
N CYS A 71 -59.48 30.18 14.15
CA CYS A 71 -60.58 31.02 14.63
C CYS A 71 -61.14 30.39 15.93
N VAL A 72 -60.85 31.00 17.07
CA VAL A 72 -61.26 30.48 18.38
C VAL A 72 -62.58 31.09 18.85
N ARG A 73 -62.87 32.33 18.43
CA ARG A 73 -64.11 33.07 18.70
C ARG A 73 -64.43 33.98 17.50
N PRO A 74 -65.69 34.43 17.33
CA PRO A 74 -66.04 35.35 16.25
C PRO A 74 -65.11 36.56 16.24
N ASN A 75 -64.46 36.83 15.10
CA ASN A 75 -63.47 37.91 14.92
C ASN A 75 -62.22 37.84 15.83
N GLU A 76 -61.91 36.69 16.43
CA GLU A 76 -60.72 36.48 17.27
C GLU A 76 -59.97 35.22 16.84
N CYS A 77 -58.79 35.43 16.26
CA CYS A 77 -57.88 34.38 15.83
C CYS A 77 -56.88 34.05 16.94
N ARG A 78 -56.63 32.76 17.16
CA ARG A 78 -55.42 32.30 17.83
C ARG A 78 -54.27 32.36 16.85
N CYS A 79 -53.30 33.21 17.15
CA CYS A 79 -52.23 33.56 16.25
C CYS A 79 -51.17 32.46 16.18
N ARG A 80 -50.48 32.42 15.03
CA ARG A 80 -49.29 31.60 14.84
C ARG A 80 -48.15 32.12 15.73
N HIS A 81 -47.16 31.25 15.96
CA HIS A 81 -46.01 31.57 16.80
C HIS A 81 -45.29 32.84 16.30
N GLY A 82 -44.99 33.76 17.23
CA GLY A 82 -44.33 35.02 16.93
C GLY A 82 -45.26 36.19 16.61
N TYR A 83 -46.59 36.00 16.65
CA TYR A 83 -47.57 37.05 16.35
C TYR A 83 -48.68 37.12 17.41
N PHE A 84 -49.27 38.31 17.57
CA PHE A 84 -50.41 38.57 18.44
C PHE A 84 -51.33 39.68 17.87
N GLY A 85 -52.47 39.89 18.54
CA GLY A 85 -53.50 40.86 18.15
C GLY A 85 -54.68 40.21 17.43
N ALA A 86 -55.78 40.95 17.28
CA ALA A 86 -57.05 40.39 16.78
C ALA A 86 -56.95 39.82 15.35
N ASN A 87 -56.01 40.31 14.53
CA ASN A 87 -55.76 39.87 13.16
C ASN A 87 -54.38 39.20 12.96
N CYS A 88 -53.63 38.96 14.04
CA CYS A 88 -52.34 38.26 14.00
C CYS A 88 -51.26 38.88 13.08
N GLU A 89 -51.27 40.21 12.96
CA GLU A 89 -50.30 40.94 12.11
C GLU A 89 -49.13 41.53 12.90
N THR A 90 -49.32 41.77 14.20
CA THR A 90 -48.29 42.37 15.04
C THR A 90 -47.33 41.31 15.54
N LYS A 91 -46.03 41.50 15.32
CA LYS A 91 -44.98 40.59 15.84
C LYS A 91 -44.84 40.70 17.35
N CYS A 92 -44.43 39.61 18.00
CA CYS A 92 -44.18 39.60 19.44
C CYS A 92 -43.21 40.71 19.87
N PRO A 93 -43.50 41.44 20.97
CA PRO A 93 -42.54 42.33 21.59
C PRO A 93 -41.29 41.56 22.06
N GLU A 94 -40.14 42.22 22.19
CA GLU A 94 -38.83 41.54 22.41
C GLU A 94 -38.74 40.66 23.67
N ARG A 95 -39.66 40.83 24.63
CA ARG A 95 -39.71 40.07 25.89
C ARG A 95 -40.63 38.87 25.84
N PHE A 96 -41.35 38.65 24.75
CA PHE A 96 -42.37 37.62 24.63
C PHE A 96 -42.21 36.81 23.36
N TRP A 97 -42.70 35.57 23.38
CA TRP A 97 -42.61 34.64 22.27
C TRP A 97 -43.78 33.63 22.30
N GLY A 98 -43.85 32.77 21.29
CA GLY A 98 -44.87 31.73 21.19
C GLY A 98 -46.17 32.22 20.53
N PRO A 99 -47.25 31.41 20.56
CA PRO A 99 -48.54 31.80 19.99
C PRO A 99 -49.21 32.86 20.87
N ASP A 100 -49.79 33.88 20.24
CA ASP A 100 -50.35 35.06 20.91
C ASP A 100 -49.34 35.81 21.84
N CYS A 101 -48.05 35.51 21.72
CA CYS A 101 -46.97 36.08 22.55
C CYS A 101 -47.19 35.92 24.07
N LYS A 102 -47.73 34.76 24.49
CA LYS A 102 -48.05 34.47 25.90
C LYS A 102 -46.85 34.03 26.74
N GLU A 103 -45.77 33.58 26.11
CA GLU A 103 -44.56 33.11 26.81
C GLU A 103 -43.57 34.26 27.00
N MET A 104 -42.86 34.27 28.14
CA MET A 104 -41.84 35.29 28.45
C MET A 104 -40.43 34.83 28.05
N CYS A 105 -39.57 35.73 27.55
CA CYS A 105 -38.17 35.39 27.29
C CYS A 105 -37.38 35.29 28.60
N LEU A 106 -36.83 34.10 28.85
CA LEU A 106 -35.89 33.85 29.96
C LEU A 106 -34.51 34.50 29.74
N CYS A 107 -34.21 34.95 28.52
CA CYS A 107 -32.98 35.61 28.15
C CYS A 107 -32.89 37.09 28.54
N HIS A 108 -34.03 37.74 28.75
CA HIS A 108 -34.08 39.19 28.96
C HIS A 108 -33.62 39.52 30.39
N PRO A 109 -32.76 40.53 30.62
CA PRO A 109 -32.30 41.57 29.67
C PRO A 109 -30.98 41.24 28.94
N ASN A 110 -30.42 40.05 29.15
CA ASN A 110 -29.08 39.66 28.73
C ASN A 110 -29.01 39.11 27.28
N GLY A 111 -30.14 39.06 26.58
CA GLY A 111 -30.26 38.61 25.19
C GLY A 111 -31.68 38.80 24.67
N ARG A 112 -31.93 38.35 23.43
CA ARG A 112 -33.25 38.34 22.77
C ARG A 112 -33.65 36.92 22.38
N CYS A 113 -34.92 36.57 22.49
CA CYS A 113 -35.42 35.32 21.90
C CYS A 113 -35.89 35.52 20.47
N ALA A 114 -35.84 34.43 19.71
CA ALA A 114 -36.68 34.27 18.53
C ALA A 114 -38.16 34.28 18.94
N ASP A 115 -38.95 35.12 18.27
CA ASP A 115 -40.40 35.30 18.45
C ASP A 115 -41.19 33.99 18.29
N ALA A 116 -40.78 33.13 17.36
CA ALA A 116 -41.46 31.88 17.08
C ALA A 116 -41.11 30.72 18.03
N THR A 117 -39.84 30.60 18.47
CA THR A 117 -39.35 29.39 19.17
C THR A 117 -38.89 29.64 20.60
N GLY A 118 -38.71 30.89 21.01
CA GLY A 118 -38.14 31.21 22.32
C GLY A 118 -36.63 31.01 22.41
N LYS A 119 -35.95 30.56 21.35
CA LYS A 119 -34.49 30.32 21.37
C LYS A 119 -33.75 31.64 21.58
N CYS A 120 -32.86 31.66 22.56
CA CYS A 120 -32.13 32.85 22.98
C CYS A 120 -30.90 33.11 22.10
N THR A 121 -30.70 34.37 21.72
CA THR A 121 -29.47 34.93 21.17
C THR A 121 -28.89 35.87 22.22
N CYS A 122 -27.69 35.56 22.71
CA CYS A 122 -27.08 36.28 23.82
C CYS A 122 -26.36 37.54 23.38
N ASN A 123 -26.32 38.54 24.28
CA ASN A 123 -25.47 39.70 24.11
C ASN A 123 -23.97 39.29 24.07
N PRO A 124 -23.07 40.08 23.46
CA PRO A 124 -21.67 39.69 23.25
C PRO A 124 -20.89 39.26 24.50
N ASN A 125 -21.30 39.73 25.68
CA ASN A 125 -20.67 39.44 26.97
C ASN A 125 -21.41 38.36 27.78
N ARG A 126 -22.28 37.56 27.14
CA ARG A 126 -23.11 36.54 27.78
C ARG A 126 -23.16 35.25 26.96
N TRP A 127 -23.42 34.14 27.63
CA TRP A 127 -23.56 32.83 26.98
C TRP A 127 -24.47 31.89 27.80
N GLY A 128 -24.76 30.73 27.20
CA GLY A 128 -25.63 29.70 27.74
C GLY A 128 -27.06 29.81 27.22
N PRO A 129 -27.91 28.81 27.49
CA PRO A 129 -29.25 28.70 26.92
C PRO A 129 -30.19 29.85 27.31
N THR A 130 -29.94 30.51 28.44
CA THR A 130 -30.71 31.68 28.92
C THR A 130 -29.86 32.95 29.03
N CYS A 131 -28.64 32.97 28.48
CA CYS A 131 -27.76 34.14 28.51
C CYS A 131 -27.42 34.69 29.91
N ASN A 132 -27.55 33.88 30.96
CA ASN A 132 -27.27 34.30 32.34
C ASN A 132 -25.79 34.19 32.72
N LYS A 133 -24.98 33.47 31.94
CA LYS A 133 -23.55 33.28 32.24
C LYS A 133 -22.73 34.40 31.64
N LEU A 134 -21.85 35.00 32.44
CA LEU A 134 -20.93 36.04 32.01
C LEU A 134 -19.82 35.45 31.13
N CYS A 135 -19.49 36.17 30.05
CA CYS A 135 -18.34 35.89 29.21
C CYS A 135 -17.05 36.34 29.93
N LEU A 136 -16.19 35.39 30.30
CA LEU A 136 -14.92 35.68 31.01
C LEU A 136 -13.73 35.90 30.06
N CYS A 137 -13.98 36.03 28.77
CA CYS A 137 -12.93 36.27 27.78
C CYS A 137 -12.48 37.74 27.87
N HIS A 138 -11.22 37.98 28.19
CA HIS A 138 -10.70 39.35 28.27
C HIS A 138 -10.44 39.94 26.87
N TYR A 139 -9.71 39.18 26.04
CA TYR A 139 -9.30 39.60 24.69
C TYR A 139 -9.73 38.55 23.67
N GLY A 140 -11.04 38.45 23.49
CA GLY A 140 -11.67 37.44 22.65
C GLY A 140 -13.19 37.43 22.82
N LYS A 141 -13.86 36.58 22.05
CA LYS A 141 -15.31 36.39 22.12
C LYS A 141 -15.64 35.00 22.66
N CYS A 142 -16.62 34.88 23.54
CA CYS A 142 -17.13 33.56 23.93
C CYS A 142 -18.04 32.97 22.87
N ASP A 143 -17.97 31.66 22.75
CA ASP A 143 -19.00 30.86 22.12
C ASP A 143 -20.32 30.97 22.92
N GLN A 144 -21.43 31.25 22.24
CA GLN A 144 -22.70 31.56 22.90
C GLN A 144 -23.34 30.35 23.59
N GLU A 145 -22.99 29.12 23.21
CA GLU A 145 -23.56 27.90 23.78
C GLU A 145 -22.66 27.33 24.89
N THR A 146 -21.36 27.24 24.63
CA THR A 146 -20.38 26.57 25.51
C THR A 146 -19.60 27.51 26.42
N GLY A 147 -19.57 28.82 26.10
CA GLY A 147 -18.79 29.82 26.85
C GLY A 147 -17.29 29.80 26.56
N LYS A 148 -16.81 28.94 25.66
CA LYS A 148 -15.38 28.83 25.32
C LYS A 148 -14.90 30.08 24.61
N CYS A 149 -13.74 30.58 25.00
CA CYS A 149 -13.18 31.78 24.41
C CYS A 149 -12.48 31.52 23.07
N LYS A 150 -12.85 32.31 22.06
CA LYS A 150 -12.10 32.49 20.82
C LYS A 150 -11.23 33.73 20.97
N CYS A 151 -9.94 33.49 21.19
CA CYS A 151 -8.97 34.54 21.45
C CYS A 151 -8.63 35.37 20.21
N GLU A 152 -8.34 36.66 20.44
CA GLU A 152 -7.74 37.54 19.44
C GLU A 152 -6.31 37.08 19.07
N PRO A 153 -5.75 37.52 17.93
CA PRO A 153 -4.38 37.21 17.56
C PRO A 153 -3.39 37.58 18.67
N ARG A 154 -2.37 36.74 18.89
CA ARG A 154 -1.37 36.85 19.97
C ARG A 154 -1.89 36.68 21.40
N ARG A 155 -3.14 36.27 21.61
CA ARG A 155 -3.68 35.92 22.94
C ARG A 155 -3.87 34.42 23.05
N TRP A 156 -3.70 33.88 24.26
CA TRP A 156 -3.95 32.45 24.51
C TRP A 156 -4.44 32.16 25.92
N GLY A 157 -4.89 30.93 26.11
CA GLY A 157 -5.38 30.41 27.37
C GLY A 157 -6.91 30.39 27.45
N PRO A 158 -7.48 29.85 28.54
CA PRO A 158 -8.92 29.62 28.66
C PRO A 158 -9.76 30.90 28.62
N THR A 159 -9.19 32.02 29.08
CA THR A 159 -9.82 33.36 29.16
C THR A 159 -9.16 34.38 28.23
N CYS A 160 -8.21 33.96 27.40
CA CYS A 160 -7.42 34.83 26.51
C CYS A 160 -6.65 35.96 27.23
N SER A 161 -6.27 35.75 28.50
CA SER A 161 -5.53 36.75 29.28
C SER A 161 -4.04 36.78 28.94
N ASN A 162 -3.47 35.66 28.49
CA ASN A 162 -2.03 35.54 28.28
C ASN A 162 -1.60 36.06 26.90
N LEU A 163 -0.48 36.77 26.85
CA LEU A 163 0.13 37.24 25.61
C LEU A 163 1.09 36.17 25.04
N CYS A 164 1.11 36.02 23.71
CA CYS A 164 2.06 35.19 23.00
C CYS A 164 3.30 36.01 22.60
N TYR A 165 4.47 35.54 23.03
CA TYR A 165 5.77 36.16 22.72
C TYR A 165 6.41 35.58 21.45
N CYS A 166 5.60 35.29 20.44
CA CYS A 166 6.05 34.73 19.17
C CYS A 166 6.62 35.82 18.25
N SER A 167 7.66 35.50 17.49
CA SER A 167 8.22 36.34 16.42
C SER A 167 7.14 36.77 15.41
N ALA A 168 7.33 37.93 14.77
CA ALA A 168 6.32 38.59 13.93
C ALA A 168 5.69 37.70 12.86
N ASN A 169 6.47 36.77 12.31
CA ASN A 169 6.08 35.90 11.22
C ASN A 169 5.51 34.54 11.69
N SER A 170 5.51 34.27 12.99
CA SER A 170 5.07 32.99 13.56
C SER A 170 3.62 33.03 14.08
N LYS A 171 2.97 31.87 14.12
CA LYS A 171 1.58 31.74 14.58
C LYS A 171 1.54 31.27 16.02
N CYS A 172 0.68 31.84 16.85
CA CYS A 172 0.47 31.35 18.21
C CYS A 172 -0.72 30.40 18.28
N ASP A 173 -0.56 29.28 18.97
CA ASP A 173 -1.67 28.42 19.35
C ASP A 173 -2.52 29.10 20.45
N PRO A 174 -3.80 29.43 20.20
CA PRO A 174 -4.65 30.14 21.15
C PRO A 174 -5.00 29.31 22.40
N LYS A 175 -4.81 27.99 22.38
CA LYS A 175 -5.09 27.12 23.54
C LYS A 175 -3.88 27.00 24.45
N THR A 176 -2.71 26.73 23.87
CA THR A 176 -1.49 26.37 24.61
C THR A 176 -0.47 27.51 24.74
N GLY A 177 -0.57 28.54 23.90
CA GLY A 177 0.42 29.61 23.82
C GLY A 177 1.70 29.22 23.08
N LYS A 178 1.75 28.01 22.49
CA LYS A 178 2.93 27.55 21.74
C LYS A 178 3.06 28.32 20.42
N CYS A 179 4.27 28.77 20.12
CA CYS A 179 4.59 29.38 18.83
C CYS A 179 4.87 28.30 17.78
N ILE A 180 4.21 28.44 16.62
CA ILE A 180 4.41 27.63 15.43
C ILE A 180 5.27 28.47 14.49
N CYS A 181 6.51 28.04 14.30
CA CYS A 181 7.52 28.79 13.56
C CYS A 181 7.33 28.65 12.05
N GLN A 182 7.70 29.69 11.31
CA GLN A 182 7.85 29.57 9.87
C GLN A 182 9.05 28.67 9.53
N PRO A 183 9.05 28.02 8.35
CA PRO A 183 10.20 27.26 7.89
C PRO A 183 11.48 28.10 7.96
N GLY A 184 12.53 27.54 8.53
CA GLY A 184 13.80 28.26 8.73
C GLY A 184 13.93 28.98 10.08
N TRP A 185 12.94 28.89 10.96
CA TRP A 185 13.01 29.44 12.33
C TRP A 185 12.66 28.38 13.38
N TRP A 186 13.26 28.52 14.57
CA TRP A 186 13.08 27.58 15.67
C TRP A 186 13.14 28.26 17.04
N GLY A 187 12.88 27.47 18.07
CA GLY A 187 12.84 27.88 19.46
C GLY A 187 11.43 28.23 19.93
N ARG A 188 11.26 28.37 21.25
CA ARG A 188 9.94 28.60 21.89
C ARG A 188 9.22 29.85 21.36
N SER A 189 9.97 30.86 20.92
CA SER A 189 9.47 32.14 20.39
C SER A 189 9.73 32.34 18.90
N CYS A 190 10.34 31.38 18.20
CA CYS A 190 10.70 31.48 16.78
C CYS A 190 11.64 32.65 16.42
N HIS A 191 12.56 33.02 17.31
CA HIS A 191 13.56 34.07 17.07
C HIS A 191 14.90 33.54 16.53
N ASN A 192 15.12 32.22 16.56
CA ASN A 192 16.38 31.65 16.09
C ASN A 192 16.23 31.19 14.65
N GLN A 193 17.14 31.63 13.78
CA GLN A 193 17.17 31.17 12.39
C GLN A 193 17.91 29.82 12.28
N CYS A 194 17.45 28.94 11.38
CA CYS A 194 18.11 27.67 11.10
C CYS A 194 19.41 27.88 10.31
N SER A 195 20.54 27.43 10.85
CA SER A 195 21.85 27.45 10.17
C SER A 195 22.16 26.10 9.50
N CYS A 196 21.33 25.71 8.53
CA CYS A 196 21.30 24.37 7.94
C CYS A 196 21.49 24.34 6.42
N ASN A 197 22.22 25.31 5.84
CA ASN A 197 22.50 25.38 4.40
C ASN A 197 21.23 25.19 3.52
N ASN A 198 20.19 25.99 3.80
CA ASN A 198 18.86 25.92 3.17
C ASN A 198 18.06 24.61 3.38
N SER A 199 18.49 23.75 4.31
CA SER A 199 17.70 22.62 4.80
C SER A 199 16.79 23.04 5.96
N PRO A 200 15.65 22.37 6.15
CA PRO A 200 14.78 22.61 7.31
C PRO A 200 15.48 22.24 8.62
N CYS A 201 15.01 22.81 9.73
CA CYS A 201 15.44 22.41 11.07
C CYS A 201 14.24 22.15 11.97
N ASP A 202 14.46 21.36 13.03
CA ASP A 202 13.46 21.09 14.05
C ASP A 202 13.02 22.40 14.73
N GLN A 203 11.71 22.64 14.82
CA GLN A 203 11.17 23.91 15.32
C GLN A 203 11.42 24.15 16.81
N LEU A 204 11.77 23.12 17.59
CA LEU A 204 11.98 23.24 19.03
C LEU A 204 13.48 23.25 19.39
N MET A 205 14.23 22.30 18.85
CA MET A 205 15.63 22.04 19.19
C MET A 205 16.62 22.69 18.21
N GLY A 206 16.16 23.11 17.03
CA GLY A 206 17.03 23.72 16.01
C GLY A 206 17.95 22.73 15.30
N ARG A 207 17.79 21.41 15.53
CA ARG A 207 18.57 20.37 14.84
C ARG A 207 18.25 20.37 13.36
N CYS A 208 19.27 20.39 12.51
CA CYS A 208 19.09 20.35 11.07
C CYS A 208 18.55 19.01 10.58
N LEU A 209 17.60 19.08 9.64
CA LEU A 209 17.02 17.96 8.92
C LEU A 209 17.50 18.04 7.47
N CYS A 210 18.65 17.44 7.20
CA CYS A 210 19.34 17.63 5.93
C CYS A 210 18.58 17.01 4.76
N LYS A 211 18.49 17.78 3.67
CA LYS A 211 17.99 17.29 2.38
C LYS A 211 18.96 16.25 1.80
N GLU A 212 18.50 15.51 0.78
CA GLU A 212 19.38 14.60 0.05
C GLU A 212 20.66 15.31 -0.41
N LYS A 213 21.79 14.58 -0.36
CA LYS A 213 23.14 15.09 -0.67
C LYS A 213 23.72 16.09 0.34
N PHE A 214 23.15 16.24 1.53
CA PHE A 214 23.74 17.00 2.63
C PHE A 214 23.83 16.14 3.89
N TRP A 215 24.78 16.46 4.78
CA TRP A 215 25.01 15.68 6.00
C TRP A 215 25.55 16.52 7.16
N GLY A 216 25.56 15.93 8.34
CA GLY A 216 26.15 16.53 9.53
C GLY A 216 25.26 17.59 10.20
N PRO A 217 25.78 18.28 11.23
CA PRO A 217 24.97 19.15 12.09
C PRO A 217 24.51 20.45 11.41
N ARG A 218 25.14 20.85 10.30
CA ARG A 218 24.82 22.07 9.53
C ARG A 218 24.44 21.81 8.07
N CYS A 219 24.21 20.54 7.71
CA CYS A 219 23.93 20.13 6.34
C CYS A 219 25.01 20.61 5.37
N GLU A 220 26.23 20.14 5.60
CA GLU A 220 27.36 20.35 4.70
C GLU A 220 27.14 19.51 3.43
N PRO A 221 27.53 20.01 2.23
CA PRO A 221 27.37 19.26 1.00
C PRO A 221 28.11 17.92 1.05
N CYS A 222 27.43 16.86 0.61
CA CYS A 222 28.03 15.54 0.54
C CYS A 222 28.83 15.38 -0.75
N LEU A 223 29.97 14.71 -0.64
CA LEU A 223 30.93 14.56 -1.75
C LEU A 223 30.71 13.28 -2.59
N CYS A 224 29.73 12.45 -2.24
CA CYS A 224 29.42 11.22 -2.96
C CYS A 224 28.95 11.54 -4.39
N VAL A 225 29.64 10.98 -5.40
CA VAL A 225 29.28 11.19 -6.81
C VAL A 225 28.30 10.12 -7.28
N HIS A 226 28.74 8.85 -7.30
CA HIS A 226 27.90 7.70 -7.67
C HIS A 226 27.51 6.87 -6.44
N GLY A 227 26.81 7.48 -5.50
CA GLY A 227 26.37 6.79 -4.29
C GLY A 227 25.38 7.58 -3.45
N LYS A 228 24.85 6.91 -2.43
CA LYS A 228 24.00 7.51 -1.39
C LYS A 228 24.85 8.00 -0.24
N CYS A 229 24.52 9.19 0.27
CA CYS A 229 25.19 9.80 1.40
C CYS A 229 24.46 9.45 2.70
N ASN A 230 25.20 9.06 3.73
CA ASN A 230 24.68 8.95 5.07
C ASN A 230 24.50 10.35 5.68
N PRO A 231 23.27 10.74 6.08
CA PRO A 231 23.01 12.08 6.61
C PRO A 231 23.68 12.37 7.96
N THR A 232 24.07 11.35 8.74
CA THR A 232 24.67 11.57 10.07
C THR A 232 26.17 11.78 10.03
N ASP A 233 26.90 10.97 9.26
CA ASP A 233 28.37 10.94 9.25
C ASP A 233 29.01 11.27 7.90
N GLY A 234 28.21 11.46 6.85
CA GLY A 234 28.69 11.81 5.51
C GLY A 234 29.34 10.66 4.75
N SER A 235 29.29 9.43 5.27
CA SER A 235 29.83 8.25 4.58
C SER A 235 29.05 7.94 3.30
N CYS A 236 29.75 7.46 2.27
CA CYS A 236 29.16 7.15 0.98
C CYS A 236 28.91 5.64 0.82
N SER A 237 27.68 5.28 0.49
CA SER A 237 27.32 3.95 0.00
C SER A 237 27.26 3.95 -1.52
N CYS A 238 28.29 3.41 -2.16
CA CYS A 238 28.43 3.46 -3.62
C CYS A 238 27.39 2.62 -4.34
N TYR A 239 26.96 3.09 -5.50
CA TYR A 239 26.18 2.29 -6.44
C TYR A 239 27.03 1.17 -7.04
N PRO A 240 26.40 0.08 -7.53
CA PRO A 240 27.13 -1.00 -8.19
C PRO A 240 27.99 -0.49 -9.35
N GLY A 241 29.23 -0.98 -9.43
CA GLY A 241 30.21 -0.53 -10.44
C GLY A 241 31.13 0.60 -9.99
N TYR A 242 30.91 1.15 -8.79
CA TYR A 242 31.74 2.22 -8.23
C TYR A 242 32.34 1.85 -6.87
N ARG A 243 33.50 2.44 -6.58
CA ARG A 243 34.26 2.27 -5.34
C ARG A 243 34.95 3.57 -4.89
N GLY A 244 35.65 3.47 -3.77
CA GLY A 244 36.36 4.56 -3.13
C GLY A 244 35.48 5.34 -2.14
N ARG A 245 36.10 6.17 -1.31
CA ARG A 245 35.44 6.91 -0.22
C ARG A 245 34.28 7.80 -0.69
N TYR A 246 34.38 8.33 -1.91
CA TYR A 246 33.40 9.24 -2.50
C TYR A 246 32.70 8.68 -3.76
N CYS A 247 32.88 7.38 -4.04
CA CYS A 247 32.26 6.71 -5.19
C CYS A 247 32.56 7.39 -6.54
N ARG A 248 33.81 7.80 -6.72
CA ARG A 248 34.30 8.41 -7.97
C ARG A 248 34.96 7.40 -8.90
N GLU A 249 35.56 6.36 -8.32
CA GLU A 249 36.30 5.37 -9.06
C GLU A 249 35.36 4.28 -9.56
N THR A 250 35.48 3.89 -10.83
CA THR A 250 34.79 2.71 -11.36
C THR A 250 35.49 1.43 -10.91
N CYS A 251 34.81 0.29 -11.06
CA CYS A 251 35.44 -1.00 -10.81
C CYS A 251 36.62 -1.24 -11.78
N PRO A 252 37.73 -1.79 -11.26
CA PRO A 252 38.84 -2.21 -12.11
C PRO A 252 38.39 -3.36 -13.03
N ALA A 253 39.08 -3.51 -14.16
CA ALA A 253 38.80 -4.59 -15.11
C ALA A 253 38.81 -5.95 -14.41
N GLY A 254 37.82 -6.80 -14.73
CA GLY A 254 37.66 -8.11 -14.08
C GLY A 254 36.84 -8.09 -12.78
N TYR A 255 36.37 -6.93 -12.31
CA TYR A 255 35.53 -6.83 -11.10
C TYR A 255 34.24 -6.04 -11.34
N PHE A 256 33.20 -6.36 -10.58
CA PHE A 256 31.90 -5.72 -10.68
C PHE A 256 31.13 -5.68 -9.35
N GLY A 257 29.99 -4.98 -9.37
CA GLY A 257 29.05 -4.92 -8.26
C GLY A 257 29.38 -3.84 -7.23
N ILE A 258 28.70 -3.87 -6.08
CA ILE A 258 28.91 -2.89 -5.02
C ILE A 258 30.31 -3.03 -4.40
N GLY A 259 31.08 -1.95 -4.41
CA GLY A 259 32.45 -1.95 -3.92
C GLY A 259 33.40 -2.90 -4.66
N CYS A 260 33.04 -3.35 -5.86
CA CYS A 260 33.89 -4.17 -6.74
C CYS A 260 34.40 -5.47 -6.11
N LYS A 261 33.57 -6.09 -5.26
CA LYS A 261 33.94 -7.32 -4.52
C LYS A 261 33.76 -8.61 -5.33
N ARG A 262 33.08 -8.56 -6.49
CA ARG A 262 32.78 -9.73 -7.32
C ARG A 262 33.68 -9.74 -8.55
N ARG A 263 34.13 -10.92 -8.97
CA ARG A 263 34.96 -11.12 -10.17
C ARG A 263 34.10 -11.48 -11.38
N CYS A 264 34.44 -10.98 -12.55
CA CYS A 264 33.85 -11.38 -13.82
C CYS A 264 34.04 -12.88 -14.08
N GLY A 265 33.11 -13.49 -14.81
CA GLY A 265 33.29 -14.85 -15.33
C GLY A 265 34.19 -14.88 -16.57
N GLN A 266 34.11 -15.97 -17.33
CA GLN A 266 34.91 -16.19 -18.54
C GLN A 266 34.29 -15.49 -19.76
N CYS A 267 34.37 -14.15 -19.78
CA CYS A 267 33.94 -13.37 -20.94
C CYS A 267 34.87 -13.62 -22.13
N LYS A 268 34.30 -13.69 -23.33
CA LYS A 268 35.03 -13.94 -24.59
C LYS A 268 36.15 -12.92 -24.82
N ASN A 269 37.32 -13.39 -25.26
CA ASN A 269 38.53 -12.60 -25.51
C ASN A 269 38.97 -11.74 -24.32
N LEU A 270 38.76 -12.22 -23.08
CA LEU A 270 39.10 -11.52 -21.83
C LEU A 270 38.48 -10.11 -21.72
N GLN A 271 37.37 -9.86 -22.43
CA GLN A 271 36.71 -8.55 -22.37
C GLN A 271 36.18 -8.27 -20.96
N PRO A 272 36.31 -7.03 -20.46
CA PRO A 272 35.80 -6.68 -19.14
C PRO A 272 34.27 -6.81 -19.10
N CYS A 273 33.75 -7.45 -18.06
CA CYS A 273 32.31 -7.53 -17.83
C CYS A 273 31.73 -6.17 -17.43
N MET A 274 30.41 -6.01 -17.56
CA MET A 274 29.70 -4.79 -17.13
C MET A 274 29.93 -4.54 -15.64
N ILE A 275 30.42 -3.35 -15.29
CA ILE A 275 30.83 -3.01 -13.92
C ILE A 275 29.69 -3.08 -12.89
N ALA A 276 28.44 -2.87 -13.31
CA ALA A 276 27.30 -2.82 -12.40
C ALA A 276 26.87 -4.22 -11.93
N ASP A 277 26.76 -5.18 -12.85
CA ASP A 277 26.10 -6.46 -12.61
C ASP A 277 26.87 -7.69 -13.11
N GLY A 278 28.02 -7.49 -13.75
CA GLY A 278 28.96 -8.54 -14.13
C GLY A 278 28.64 -9.25 -15.43
N ARG A 279 27.76 -8.69 -16.26
CA ARG A 279 27.36 -9.34 -17.51
C ARG A 279 28.45 -9.28 -18.57
N CYS A 280 28.60 -10.35 -19.33
CA CYS A 280 29.46 -10.41 -20.50
C CYS A 280 28.59 -10.28 -21.77
N LEU A 281 29.15 -9.72 -22.84
CA LEU A 281 28.50 -9.71 -24.15
C LEU A 281 28.43 -11.12 -24.76
N ALA A 282 29.50 -11.90 -24.59
CA ALA A 282 29.62 -13.28 -25.03
C ALA A 282 30.56 -14.05 -24.07
N CYS A 283 30.40 -15.37 -24.00
CA CYS A 283 31.22 -16.25 -23.19
C CYS A 283 32.32 -16.93 -24.01
N GLU A 284 33.39 -17.32 -23.35
CA GLU A 284 34.33 -18.30 -23.91
C GLU A 284 33.62 -19.65 -24.17
N PRO A 285 34.09 -20.45 -25.15
CA PRO A 285 33.56 -21.78 -25.40
C PRO A 285 33.54 -22.64 -24.13
N GLY A 286 32.44 -23.36 -23.93
CA GLY A 286 32.24 -24.18 -22.74
C GLY A 286 31.71 -23.44 -21.51
N TRP A 287 31.42 -22.14 -21.62
CA TRP A 287 30.81 -21.33 -20.58
C TRP A 287 29.45 -20.77 -21.02
N ASN A 288 28.54 -20.62 -20.05
CA ASN A 288 27.16 -20.21 -20.25
C ASN A 288 26.70 -19.24 -19.16
N GLY A 289 25.52 -18.65 -19.38
CA GLY A 289 24.91 -17.65 -18.52
C GLY A 289 25.33 -16.24 -18.89
N THR A 290 24.54 -15.25 -18.46
CA THR A 290 24.79 -13.83 -18.77
C THR A 290 26.09 -13.28 -18.19
N ARG A 291 26.68 -13.98 -17.21
CA ARG A 291 27.95 -13.63 -16.56
C ARG A 291 29.10 -14.58 -16.91
N CYS A 292 28.85 -15.60 -17.73
CA CYS A 292 29.83 -16.63 -18.08
C CYS A 292 30.50 -17.28 -16.86
N ASP A 293 29.71 -17.48 -15.79
CA ASP A 293 30.11 -18.07 -14.52
C ASP A 293 29.62 -19.52 -14.35
N LYS A 294 28.96 -20.06 -15.38
CA LYS A 294 28.49 -21.45 -15.41
C LYS A 294 29.17 -22.19 -16.55
N ILE A 295 29.52 -23.44 -16.32
CA ILE A 295 29.94 -24.34 -17.39
C ILE A 295 28.72 -24.78 -18.23
N CYS A 296 28.95 -25.27 -19.45
CA CYS A 296 27.88 -25.88 -20.23
C CYS A 296 27.20 -27.02 -19.47
N ALA A 297 25.89 -27.17 -19.68
CA ALA A 297 25.13 -28.26 -19.10
C ALA A 297 25.65 -29.61 -19.60
N ALA A 298 25.50 -30.65 -18.79
CA ALA A 298 25.90 -32.00 -19.17
C ALA A 298 25.29 -32.40 -20.52
N GLY A 299 26.13 -32.92 -21.42
CA GLY A 299 25.72 -33.27 -22.78
C GLY A 299 25.85 -32.15 -23.81
N PHE A 300 26.33 -30.96 -23.43
CA PHE A 300 26.57 -29.83 -24.34
C PHE A 300 27.98 -29.26 -24.20
N TYR A 301 28.53 -28.74 -25.31
CA TYR A 301 29.85 -28.11 -25.34
C TYR A 301 29.95 -26.99 -26.38
N GLY A 302 31.11 -26.33 -26.47
CA GLY A 302 31.44 -25.40 -27.54
C GLY A 302 30.91 -23.97 -27.32
N GLU A 303 30.86 -23.18 -28.40
CA GLU A 303 30.39 -21.81 -28.34
C GLU A 303 28.89 -21.75 -28.04
N GLY A 304 28.51 -20.97 -27.01
CA GLY A 304 27.11 -20.85 -26.58
C GLY A 304 26.48 -22.17 -26.08
N CYS A 305 27.28 -23.21 -25.83
CA CYS A 305 26.80 -24.57 -25.53
C CYS A 305 25.83 -25.12 -26.58
N GLY A 306 26.02 -24.75 -27.86
CA GLY A 306 25.15 -25.17 -28.96
C GLY A 306 25.43 -26.57 -29.48
N GLU A 307 26.60 -27.15 -29.17
CA GLU A 307 27.00 -28.46 -29.68
C GLU A 307 26.61 -29.57 -28.71
N GLN A 308 26.04 -30.66 -29.21
CA GLN A 308 25.72 -31.84 -28.42
C GLN A 308 26.93 -32.75 -28.32
N CYS A 309 27.19 -33.23 -27.11
CA CYS A 309 28.28 -34.15 -26.88
C CYS A 309 28.09 -35.46 -27.64
N PRO A 310 29.18 -36.00 -28.22
CA PRO A 310 29.11 -37.30 -28.83
C PRO A 310 28.73 -38.36 -27.79
N GLN A 311 28.12 -39.45 -28.25
CA GLN A 311 27.95 -40.64 -27.40
C GLN A 311 29.35 -41.18 -27.09
N CYS A 312 29.82 -40.89 -25.88
CA CYS A 312 31.05 -41.42 -25.31
C CYS A 312 30.86 -42.90 -25.03
N LYS A 313 31.89 -43.69 -25.34
CA LYS A 313 31.91 -45.10 -24.96
C LYS A 313 31.71 -45.23 -23.45
N ASP A 314 30.80 -46.11 -23.05
CA ASP A 314 30.43 -46.38 -21.64
C ASP A 314 29.77 -45.20 -20.90
N GLY A 315 29.30 -44.17 -21.63
CA GLY A 315 28.45 -43.11 -21.08
C GLY A 315 29.17 -42.02 -20.28
N HIS A 316 30.50 -41.92 -20.40
CA HIS A 316 31.29 -40.88 -19.71
C HIS A 316 30.91 -39.47 -20.17
N ALA A 317 31.17 -38.48 -19.30
CA ALA A 317 30.96 -37.07 -19.63
C ALA A 317 31.98 -36.57 -20.66
N CYS A 318 31.53 -35.65 -21.51
CA CYS A 318 32.35 -34.90 -22.45
C CYS A 318 32.94 -33.63 -21.82
N ASN A 319 34.05 -33.17 -22.37
CA ASN A 319 34.63 -31.89 -22.03
C ASN A 319 33.73 -30.76 -22.57
N HIS A 320 33.31 -29.87 -21.67
CA HIS A 320 32.40 -28.77 -22.00
C HIS A 320 32.99 -27.74 -22.99
N ILE A 321 34.31 -27.67 -23.17
CA ILE A 321 34.96 -26.73 -24.10
C ILE A 321 35.04 -27.32 -25.50
N ASN A 322 35.58 -28.55 -25.63
CA ASN A 322 35.95 -29.13 -26.94
C ASN A 322 35.20 -30.43 -27.31
N GLY A 323 34.30 -30.91 -26.46
CA GLY A 323 33.45 -32.07 -26.75
C GLY A 323 34.14 -33.44 -26.64
N LYS A 324 35.45 -33.50 -26.37
CA LYS A 324 36.18 -34.76 -26.19
C LYS A 324 35.72 -35.48 -24.92
N CYS A 325 35.48 -36.79 -24.99
CA CYS A 325 35.16 -37.59 -23.82
C CYS A 325 36.28 -37.48 -22.77
N LEU A 326 35.90 -37.18 -21.52
CA LEU A 326 36.85 -36.91 -20.44
C LEU A 326 37.61 -38.17 -20.00
N HIS A 327 37.00 -39.33 -20.20
CA HIS A 327 37.55 -40.62 -19.78
C HIS A 327 37.37 -41.66 -20.87
N CYS A 328 38.44 -42.36 -21.23
CA CYS A 328 38.42 -43.54 -22.06
C CYS A 328 38.89 -44.74 -21.24
N ASN A 329 38.13 -45.84 -21.27
CA ASN A 329 38.55 -47.07 -20.63
C ASN A 329 39.85 -47.61 -21.26
N PRO A 330 40.70 -48.32 -20.49
CA PRO A 330 41.95 -48.88 -21.00
C PRO A 330 41.76 -49.63 -22.31
N GLY A 331 42.67 -49.41 -23.27
CA GLY A 331 42.59 -50.00 -24.60
C GLY A 331 41.75 -49.21 -25.62
N TRP A 332 41.16 -48.08 -25.23
CA TRP A 332 40.37 -47.21 -26.10
C TRP A 332 40.90 -45.78 -26.12
N ILE A 333 40.89 -45.17 -27.31
CA ILE A 333 41.31 -43.80 -27.60
C ILE A 333 40.35 -43.13 -28.60
N GLY A 334 40.68 -41.91 -29.01
CA GLY A 334 39.86 -41.09 -29.91
C GLY A 334 39.06 -40.05 -29.14
N THR A 335 38.33 -39.20 -29.88
CA THR A 335 37.50 -38.15 -29.27
C THR A 335 36.26 -38.70 -28.59
N ARG A 336 35.81 -39.90 -28.99
CA ARG A 336 34.63 -40.62 -28.47
C ARG A 336 34.97 -41.88 -27.67
N CYS A 337 36.26 -42.17 -27.51
CA CYS A 337 36.76 -43.41 -26.93
C CYS A 337 36.31 -44.68 -27.70
N ASP A 338 36.09 -44.57 -29.00
CA ASP A 338 35.60 -45.63 -29.89
C ASP A 338 36.71 -46.27 -30.76
N VAL A 339 37.93 -45.72 -30.71
CA VAL A 339 39.08 -46.26 -31.44
C VAL A 339 39.84 -47.20 -30.53
N LYS A 340 39.92 -48.46 -30.91
CA LYS A 340 40.76 -49.47 -30.22
C LYS A 340 42.24 -49.11 -30.38
N CYS A 341 43.06 -49.34 -29.35
CA CYS A 341 44.51 -49.21 -29.48
C CYS A 341 45.04 -49.99 -30.68
N GLN A 342 45.99 -49.39 -31.41
CA GLN A 342 46.66 -50.04 -32.52
C GLN A 342 47.52 -51.21 -32.01
N ASN A 343 47.69 -52.24 -32.85
CA ASN A 343 48.49 -53.41 -32.53
C ASN A 343 49.89 -53.00 -32.08
N GLY A 344 50.25 -53.34 -30.84
CA GLY A 344 51.51 -52.96 -30.22
C GLY A 344 51.39 -51.97 -29.06
N THR A 345 50.19 -51.48 -28.72
CA THR A 345 49.95 -50.60 -27.57
C THR A 345 48.74 -51.02 -26.73
N TYR A 346 48.75 -50.71 -25.43
CA TYR A 346 47.69 -51.04 -24.49
C TYR A 346 47.56 -50.01 -23.35
N GLY A 347 46.58 -50.21 -22.47
CA GLY A 347 46.40 -49.41 -21.24
C GLY A 347 45.68 -48.09 -21.47
N GLU A 348 45.76 -47.17 -20.51
CA GLU A 348 45.14 -45.86 -20.61
C GLU A 348 45.80 -45.01 -21.70
N ASN A 349 44.98 -44.38 -22.54
CA ASN A 349 45.42 -43.59 -23.72
C ASN A 349 46.36 -44.35 -24.69
N CYS A 350 46.43 -45.69 -24.62
CA CYS A 350 47.40 -46.51 -25.36
C CYS A 350 48.87 -46.13 -25.10
N ASN A 351 49.20 -45.61 -23.92
CA ASN A 351 50.56 -45.14 -23.62
C ASN A 351 51.55 -46.27 -23.30
N SER A 352 51.06 -47.49 -23.05
CA SER A 352 51.91 -48.65 -22.79
C SER A 352 52.17 -49.43 -24.07
N VAL A 353 53.42 -49.84 -24.31
CA VAL A 353 53.81 -50.63 -25.49
C VAL A 353 53.74 -52.11 -25.14
N CYS A 354 53.10 -52.89 -26.00
CA CYS A 354 53.04 -54.35 -25.86
C CYS A 354 54.44 -54.96 -25.96
N THR A 355 54.75 -55.86 -25.05
CA THR A 355 55.90 -56.76 -25.15
C THR A 355 55.72 -57.76 -26.31
N ASN A 356 56.82 -58.33 -26.80
CA ASN A 356 56.79 -59.33 -27.87
C ASN A 356 56.09 -60.62 -27.42
N CYS A 357 54.79 -60.75 -27.68
CA CYS A 357 54.04 -61.99 -27.49
C CYS A 357 54.40 -63.00 -28.59
N ILE A 358 55.24 -63.98 -28.27
CA ILE A 358 55.56 -65.08 -29.19
C ILE A 358 54.41 -66.09 -29.16
N ASN A 359 53.86 -66.44 -30.34
CA ASN A 359 52.70 -67.35 -30.51
C ASN A 359 51.39 -66.89 -29.82
N GLY A 360 51.18 -65.57 -29.72
CA GLY A 360 49.95 -64.98 -29.16
C GLY A 360 49.74 -63.52 -29.57
N LEU A 361 48.64 -62.92 -29.11
CA LEU A 361 48.26 -61.53 -29.35
C LEU A 361 48.22 -60.75 -28.04
N CYS A 362 48.81 -59.55 -28.01
CA CYS A 362 48.72 -58.66 -26.85
C CYS A 362 47.27 -58.16 -26.64
N HIS A 363 46.76 -58.26 -25.42
CA HIS A 363 45.45 -57.75 -25.06
C HIS A 363 45.51 -56.22 -24.96
N PHE A 364 44.75 -55.56 -25.83
CA PHE A 364 44.76 -54.11 -26.01
C PHE A 364 44.38 -53.31 -24.75
N ALA A 365 43.65 -53.88 -23.78
CA ALA A 365 43.29 -53.16 -22.55
C ALA A 365 44.26 -53.42 -21.39
N THR A 366 44.73 -54.66 -21.22
CA THR A 366 45.53 -55.09 -20.05
C THR A 366 47.02 -55.28 -20.34
N GLY A 367 47.40 -55.48 -21.61
CA GLY A 367 48.77 -55.75 -22.03
C GLY A 367 49.19 -57.21 -21.95
N GLU A 368 48.31 -58.09 -21.47
CA GLU A 368 48.58 -59.52 -21.31
C GLU A 368 48.61 -60.26 -22.65
N CYS A 369 49.45 -61.28 -22.80
CA CYS A 369 49.49 -62.07 -24.03
C CYS A 369 48.39 -63.14 -24.04
N ILE A 370 47.49 -63.04 -25.02
CA ILE A 370 46.44 -64.01 -25.33
C ILE A 370 47.01 -65.06 -26.27
N CYS A 371 47.17 -66.29 -25.80
CA CYS A 371 47.81 -67.37 -26.57
C CYS A 371 46.91 -67.96 -27.65
N ASN A 372 47.52 -68.34 -28.78
CA ASN A 372 46.83 -69.04 -29.86
C ASN A 372 46.40 -70.46 -29.43
N LYS A 373 45.42 -71.06 -30.10
CA LYS A 373 44.96 -72.43 -29.81
C LYS A 373 46.14 -73.42 -29.86
N GLY A 374 46.27 -74.27 -28.84
CA GLY A 374 47.41 -75.20 -28.70
C GLY A 374 48.63 -74.58 -28.01
N PHE A 375 48.48 -73.39 -27.42
CA PHE A 375 49.49 -72.77 -26.58
C PHE A 375 48.86 -72.21 -25.29
N HIS A 376 49.57 -72.34 -24.17
CA HIS A 376 49.17 -71.75 -22.88
C HIS A 376 50.14 -70.64 -22.48
N GLY A 377 49.65 -69.67 -21.71
CA GLY A 377 50.50 -68.64 -21.11
C GLY A 377 51.47 -69.26 -20.10
N PRO A 378 52.50 -68.53 -19.66
CA PRO A 378 53.33 -69.00 -18.55
C PRO A 378 52.41 -69.35 -17.37
N LEU A 379 52.52 -70.60 -16.87
CA LEU A 379 51.89 -71.00 -15.62
C LEU A 379 52.30 -69.95 -14.58
N ILE A 380 51.33 -69.24 -14.00
CA ILE A 380 51.59 -68.41 -12.83
C ILE A 380 52.08 -69.39 -11.77
N SER A 381 53.38 -69.44 -11.50
CA SER A 381 53.89 -70.06 -10.29
C SER A 381 53.46 -69.15 -9.14
N SER A 382 52.30 -69.45 -8.57
CA SER A 382 51.93 -68.93 -7.26
C SER A 382 52.85 -69.58 -6.23
N GLU A 383 54.00 -68.97 -5.98
CA GLU A 383 54.59 -69.08 -4.64
C GLU A 383 53.76 -68.20 -3.73
N ILE A 384 52.75 -68.83 -3.13
CA ILE A 384 52.19 -68.40 -1.86
C ILE A 384 53.29 -68.63 -0.84
N GLN A 385 53.87 -67.57 -0.31
CA GLN A 385 54.44 -67.58 1.02
C GLN A 385 53.78 -66.47 1.85
N ASP A 386 53.26 -66.91 2.99
CA ASP A 386 52.34 -66.23 3.87
C ASP A 386 52.78 -64.81 4.25
N ALA A 387 51.85 -63.85 4.10
CA ALA A 387 51.93 -62.57 4.80
C ALA A 387 50.78 -62.52 5.82
N GLY A 388 51.14 -62.76 7.09
CA GLY A 388 50.35 -62.33 8.24
C GLY A 388 50.22 -60.80 8.31
N PRO A 389 49.36 -60.27 9.20
CA PRO A 389 48.89 -58.89 9.14
C PRO A 389 49.86 -57.94 9.83
N GLU A 390 50.20 -56.80 9.20
CA GLU A 390 49.93 -55.44 9.71
C GLU A 390 50.69 -54.33 8.94
N GLU A 391 49.93 -53.27 8.71
CA GLU A 391 50.25 -51.83 8.56
C GLU A 391 51.40 -51.27 7.69
N VAL A 392 50.96 -50.54 6.66
CA VAL A 392 51.22 -49.12 6.31
C VAL A 392 52.61 -48.52 6.69
N VAL A 393 53.37 -48.06 5.69
CA VAL A 393 53.68 -46.65 5.36
C VAL A 393 54.74 -46.60 4.25
N ALA A 394 54.57 -45.62 3.35
CA ALA A 394 55.34 -45.30 2.17
C ALA A 394 56.84 -45.04 2.42
N ASP A 395 57.72 -45.42 1.49
CA ASP A 395 58.22 -44.53 0.43
C ASP A 395 59.42 -45.15 -0.32
N HIS A 396 59.47 -44.86 -1.61
CA HIS A 396 60.66 -44.78 -2.48
C HIS A 396 61.51 -46.04 -2.81
N PHE A 397 61.84 -46.09 -4.11
CA PHE A 397 62.96 -46.75 -4.80
C PHE A 397 62.78 -48.14 -5.46
N LEU A 398 63.27 -48.17 -6.72
CA LEU A 398 63.72 -49.31 -7.55
C LEU A 398 62.63 -49.94 -8.42
N SER A 399 62.57 -49.61 -9.73
CA SER A 399 63.50 -50.12 -10.75
C SER A 399 63.79 -51.61 -10.60
N SER A 400 62.81 -52.43 -10.94
CA SER A 400 63.04 -53.67 -11.68
C SER A 400 61.70 -54.14 -12.21
N ALA A 401 61.36 -53.67 -13.41
CA ALA A 401 60.42 -54.40 -14.25
C ALA A 401 61.01 -55.81 -14.42
N SER A 402 60.50 -56.76 -13.64
CA SER A 402 60.78 -58.17 -13.84
C SER A 402 60.23 -58.50 -15.23
N VAL A 403 61.16 -58.66 -16.17
CA VAL A 403 60.90 -59.14 -17.53
C VAL A 403 60.39 -60.57 -17.38
N THR A 404 59.09 -60.70 -17.10
CA THR A 404 58.38 -61.96 -17.19
C THR A 404 58.45 -62.35 -18.67
N ARG A 405 58.87 -63.58 -18.98
CA ARG A 405 58.84 -64.07 -20.37
C ARG A 405 57.38 -64.28 -20.75
N HIS A 406 56.83 -63.40 -21.58
CA HIS A 406 55.45 -63.48 -22.08
C HIS A 406 55.38 -64.33 -23.37
N SER A 407 55.98 -65.52 -23.34
CA SER A 407 55.95 -66.45 -24.47
C SER A 407 54.88 -67.50 -24.23
N CYS A 408 53.95 -67.64 -25.17
CA CYS A 408 52.98 -68.72 -25.16
C CYS A 408 53.70 -70.04 -25.45
N GLN A 409 53.55 -71.03 -24.58
CA GLN A 409 54.22 -72.34 -24.66
C GLN A 409 53.31 -73.38 -25.30
N LEU A 410 53.87 -74.28 -26.10
CA LEU A 410 53.13 -75.32 -26.83
C LEU A 410 52.43 -76.27 -25.84
N SER A 411 51.18 -76.61 -26.11
CA SER A 411 50.46 -77.69 -25.42
C SER A 411 51.02 -79.03 -25.87
N ASP A 412 51.91 -79.65 -25.09
CA ASP A 412 52.31 -81.03 -25.32
C ASP A 412 51.24 -81.98 -24.71
N ASP A 413 50.09 -82.10 -25.39
CA ASP A 413 49.11 -83.17 -25.15
C ASP A 413 48.58 -83.68 -26.49
N MET A 414 49.06 -84.87 -26.88
CA MET A 414 48.49 -85.74 -27.91
C MET A 414 48.28 -87.14 -27.33
#